data_AF-A0A7S2G7N1-F1
#
_entry.id   AF-A0A7S2G7N1-F1
#
_cell.length_a   1.000
_cell.length_b   1.000
_cell.length_c   1.000
_cell.angle_alpha   90.00
_cell.angle_beta   90.00
_cell.angle_gamma   90.00
#
_symmetry.space_group_name_H-M   'P 1'
#
loop_
_entity.id
_entity.type
_entity.pdbx_description
1 polymer ?
#
loop_
_entity_poly.entity_id
_entity_poly.type
_entity_poly.pdbx_seq_one_letter_code
_entity_poly.pdbx_strand_id
1 'polypeptide(L)'
;NGAQSGYMYTTFVVEGNMYLPHLLRKFKSHGGETIRARVQNTNDILDLVVGPPSRLSAVLDCTGLDSAHSLGGVKNGGGVDRELNPIRGQTLHVHAPYIKHAVQ
;
A
#
# COMPACT_ATOMS: atom_id res chain seq x y z
N ASN A 1 28.06 22.38 21.21
CA ASN A 1 26.59 22.26 21.11
C ASN A 1 26.26 20.87 20.63
N GLY A 2 25.75 20.02 21.53
CA GLY A 2 25.37 18.63 21.24
C GLY A 2 23.92 18.38 21.66
N ALA A 3 23.45 17.13 21.50
CA ALA A 3 22.12 16.74 21.94
C ALA A 3 21.94 16.97 23.45
N GLN A 4 20.86 17.66 23.82
CA GLN A 4 20.56 18.04 25.20
C GLN A 4 19.57 17.08 25.88
N SER A 5 18.81 16.29 25.11
CA SER A 5 17.88 15.28 25.60
C SER A 5 17.55 14.23 24.51
N GLY A 6 16.95 13.11 24.92
CA GLY A 6 16.46 12.04 24.05
C GLY A 6 15.27 11.31 24.70
N TYR A 7 14.59 10.47 23.92
CA TYR A 7 13.40 9.73 24.36
C TYR A 7 13.59 8.21 24.18
N MET A 8 12.97 7.44 25.07
CA MET A 8 12.89 5.99 24.98
C MET A 8 11.44 5.56 25.19
N TYR A 9 10.91 4.74 24.28
CA TYR A 9 9.56 4.22 24.36
C TYR A 9 9.48 2.80 23.80
N THR A 10 8.45 2.06 24.18
CA THR A 10 8.17 0.72 23.66
C THR A 10 7.17 0.82 22.52
N THR A 11 7.44 0.12 21.41
CA THR A 11 6.56 0.06 20.23
C THR A 11 6.60 -1.35 19.63
N PHE A 12 5.84 -1.57 18.56
CA PHE A 12 5.80 -2.83 17.83
C PHE A 12 6.33 -2.64 16.40
N VAL A 13 6.99 -3.68 15.88
CA VAL A 13 7.40 -3.76 14.49
C VAL A 13 6.40 -4.63 13.74
N VAL A 14 5.93 -4.15 12.60
CA VAL A 14 5.06 -4.92 11.70
C VAL A 14 5.89 -5.43 10.54
N GLU A 15 6.12 -6.73 10.51
CA GLU A 15 6.85 -7.39 9.43
C GLU A 15 5.95 -7.60 8.21
N GLY A 16 6.12 -6.78 7.17
CA GLY A 16 5.28 -6.80 5.97
C GLY A 16 5.18 -8.18 5.31
N ASN A 17 6.29 -8.91 5.25
CA ASN A 17 6.35 -10.26 4.67
C ASN A 17 5.48 -11.29 5.42
N MET A 18 5.18 -11.05 6.70
CA MET A 18 4.28 -11.90 7.48
C MET A 18 2.86 -11.34 7.52
N TYR A 19 2.74 -10.01 7.65
CA TYR A 19 1.47 -9.35 7.86
C TYR A 19 0.62 -9.31 6.58
N LEU A 20 1.22 -9.08 5.41
CA LEU A 20 0.47 -9.06 4.14
C LEU A 20 -0.18 -10.41 3.81
N PRO A 21 0.51 -11.56 3.90
CA PRO A 21 -0.16 -12.87 3.74
C PRO A 21 -1.25 -13.14 4.77
N HIS A 22 -1.09 -12.67 6.02
CA HIS A 22 -2.12 -12.78 7.05
C HIS A 22 -3.39 -12.02 6.65
N LEU A 23 -3.25 -10.75 6.24
CA LEU A 23 -4.37 -9.94 5.77
C LEU A 23 -5.05 -10.54 4.53
N LEU A 24 -4.27 -11.07 3.59
CA LEU A 24 -4.80 -11.73 2.40
C LEU A 24 -5.64 -12.96 2.75
N ARG A 25 -5.18 -13.80 3.68
CA ARG A 25 -5.95 -14.95 4.18
C ARG A 25 -7.24 -14.49 4.86
N LYS A 26 -7.17 -13.43 5.67
CA LYS A 26 -8.34 -12.86 6.33
C LYS A 26 -9.36 -12.36 5.30
N PHE A 27 -8.92 -11.59 4.30
CA PHE A 27 -9.78 -11.11 3.22
C PHE A 27 -10.47 -12.26 2.47
N LYS A 28 -9.72 -13.29 2.08
CA LYS A 28 -10.28 -14.48 1.41
C LYS A 28 -11.26 -15.27 2.28
N SER A 29 -10.98 -15.39 3.59
CA SER A 29 -11.89 -16.08 4.52
C SER A 29 -13.24 -15.39 4.69
N HIS A 30 -13.34 -14.10 4.35
CA HIS A 30 -14.60 -13.34 4.36
C HIS A 30 -15.23 -13.26 2.95
N GLY A 31 -14.82 -14.12 2.01
CA GLY A 31 -15.37 -14.16 0.64
C GLY A 31 -14.73 -13.17 -0.33
N GLY A 32 -13.65 -12.50 0.06
CA GLY A 32 -12.89 -11.63 -0.84
C GLY A 32 -12.19 -12.40 -1.96
N GLU A 33 -12.31 -11.92 -3.19
CA GLU A 33 -11.68 -12.50 -4.37
C GLU A 33 -10.49 -11.65 -4.86
N THR A 34 -9.52 -12.30 -5.48
CA THR A 34 -8.31 -11.62 -5.97
C THR A 34 -8.09 -11.92 -7.44
N ILE A 35 -7.94 -10.86 -8.24
CA ILE A 35 -7.60 -10.94 -9.65
C ILE A 35 -6.21 -10.34 -9.83
N ARG A 36 -5.30 -11.09 -10.46
CA ARG A 36 -4.00 -10.57 -10.87
C ARG A 36 -4.19 -9.87 -12.22
N ALA A 37 -4.13 -8.54 -12.23
CA ALA A 37 -4.26 -7.73 -13.43
C ALA A 37 -3.35 -6.49 -13.33
N ARG A 38 -3.09 -5.87 -14.48
CA ARG A 38 -2.50 -4.53 -14.57
C ARG A 38 -3.60 -3.59 -15.06
N VAL A 39 -3.88 -2.56 -14.27
CA VAL A 39 -4.88 -1.53 -14.58
C VAL A 39 -4.14 -0.30 -15.10
N GLN A 40 -4.54 0.24 -16.25
CA GLN A 40 -3.95 1.44 -16.88
C GLN A 40 -4.92 2.62 -16.87
N ASN A 41 -6.20 2.38 -16.62
CA ASN A 41 -7.20 3.39 -16.33
C ASN A 41 -8.32 2.78 -15.48
N THR A 42 -9.10 3.62 -14.80
CA THR A 42 -10.19 3.14 -13.93
C THR A 42 -11.29 2.38 -14.70
N ASN A 43 -11.47 2.63 -15.99
CA ASN A 43 -12.46 1.92 -16.80
C ASN A 43 -12.05 0.45 -17.05
N ASP A 44 -10.74 0.13 -17.09
CA ASP A 44 -10.26 -1.26 -17.20
C ASP A 44 -10.81 -2.14 -16.06
N ILE A 45 -11.16 -1.54 -14.91
CA ILE A 45 -11.74 -2.26 -13.78
C ILE A 45 -13.11 -2.85 -14.15
N LEU A 46 -13.89 -2.17 -14.99
CA LEU A 46 -15.20 -2.64 -15.43
C LEU A 46 -15.10 -3.98 -16.17
N ASP A 47 -14.03 -4.16 -16.96
CA ASP A 47 -13.77 -5.38 -17.71
C ASP A 47 -13.21 -6.51 -16.83
N LEU A 48 -12.67 -6.18 -15.65
CA LEU A 48 -12.10 -7.14 -14.70
C LEU A 48 -13.13 -7.69 -13.71
N VAL A 49 -14.22 -6.97 -13.45
CA VAL A 49 -15.25 -7.42 -12.49
C VAL A 49 -16.09 -8.52 -13.12
N VAL A 50 -16.00 -9.74 -12.57
CA VAL A 50 -16.82 -10.87 -13.00
C VAL A 50 -18.27 -10.68 -12.52
N GLY A 51 -19.16 -10.32 -13.44
CA GLY A 51 -20.60 -10.17 -13.18
C GLY A 51 -21.25 -9.06 -13.99
N PRO A 52 -22.57 -8.84 -13.86
CA PRO A 52 -23.23 -7.74 -14.54
C PRO A 52 -22.67 -6.38 -14.05
N PRO A 53 -22.48 -5.39 -14.94
CA PRO A 53 -21.92 -4.07 -14.59
C PRO A 53 -22.65 -3.35 -13.45
N SER A 54 -23.92 -3.67 -13.23
CA SER A 54 -24.76 -3.15 -12.14
C SER A 54 -24.30 -3.53 -10.73
N ARG A 55 -23.28 -4.41 -10.58
CA ARG A 55 -22.78 -4.89 -9.29
C ARG A 55 -21.64 -4.04 -8.70
N LEU A 56 -21.00 -3.17 -9.49
CA LEU A 56 -19.93 -2.31 -8.99
C LEU A 56 -20.50 -1.03 -8.38
N SER A 57 -20.55 -0.97 -7.04
CA SER A 57 -21.07 0.22 -6.33
C SER A 57 -20.01 1.28 -6.05
N ALA A 58 -18.75 0.88 -5.92
CA ALA A 58 -17.64 1.77 -5.62
C ALA A 58 -16.30 1.14 -6.02
N VAL A 59 -15.32 2.00 -6.29
CA VAL A 59 -13.91 1.63 -6.47
C VAL A 59 -13.10 2.29 -5.36
N LEU A 60 -12.31 1.50 -4.65
CA LEU A 60 -11.32 2.00 -3.69
C LEU A 60 -9.94 1.92 -4.34
N ASP A 61 -9.34 3.08 -4.62
CA ASP A 61 -7.97 3.16 -5.12
C ASP A 61 -6.96 3.06 -3.97
N CYS A 62 -6.08 2.06 -4.04
CA CYS A 62 -5.01 1.81 -3.06
C CYS A 62 -3.66 1.58 -3.77
N THR A 63 -3.42 2.25 -4.90
CA THR A 63 -2.23 2.00 -5.75
C THR A 63 -0.95 2.71 -5.34
N GLY A 64 -0.98 3.52 -4.29
CA GLY A 64 0.22 4.20 -3.79
C GLY A 64 0.82 5.12 -4.84
N LEU A 65 2.13 5.04 -5.09
CA LEU A 65 2.85 5.90 -6.04
C LEU A 65 2.34 5.81 -7.48
N ASP A 66 1.72 4.70 -7.87
CA ASP A 66 1.21 4.52 -9.24
C ASP A 66 0.00 5.42 -9.56
N SER A 67 -0.67 5.99 -8.54
CA SER A 67 -1.73 6.98 -8.77
C SER A 67 -1.22 8.29 -9.40
N ALA A 68 0.09 8.58 -9.28
CA ALA A 68 0.75 9.69 -9.96
C ALA A 68 1.02 9.43 -11.46
N HIS A 69 0.88 8.18 -11.91
CA HIS A 69 1.38 7.74 -13.22
C HIS A 69 0.34 7.05 -14.10
N SER A 70 -0.53 6.21 -13.54
CA SER A 70 -1.23 5.18 -14.33
C SER A 70 -2.74 5.07 -14.07
N LEU A 71 -3.29 5.78 -13.09
CA LEU A 71 -4.73 5.77 -12.82
C LEU A 71 -5.27 7.19 -13.00
N GLY A 72 -5.39 7.63 -14.25
CA GLY A 72 -5.93 8.94 -14.60
C GLY A 72 -7.41 9.10 -14.26
N GLY A 73 -7.76 9.18 -12.97
CA GLY A 73 -9.17 9.13 -12.55
C GLY A 73 -9.53 9.67 -11.18
N VAL A 74 -8.58 10.08 -10.33
CA VAL A 74 -8.91 10.49 -8.95
C VAL A 74 -9.24 11.98 -8.82
N LYS A 75 -8.73 12.84 -9.72
CA LYS A 75 -9.16 14.25 -9.80
C LYS A 75 -10.30 14.38 -10.82
N ASN A 76 -11.35 15.13 -10.44
CA ASN A 76 -12.48 15.52 -11.30
C ASN A 76 -11.95 15.93 -12.70
N GLY A 77 -12.09 15.05 -13.70
CA GLY A 77 -11.59 15.27 -15.07
C GLY A 77 -10.46 14.36 -15.58
N GLY A 78 -10.08 13.29 -14.86
CA GLY A 78 -9.18 12.25 -15.40
C GLY A 78 -7.68 12.57 -15.33
N GLY A 79 -7.28 13.46 -14.43
CA GLY A 79 -5.88 13.83 -14.24
C GLY A 79 -5.10 12.88 -13.31
N VAL A 80 -3.77 12.85 -13.48
CA VAL A 80 -2.83 12.21 -12.54
C VAL A 80 -2.66 13.03 -11.26
N ASP A 81 -2.33 12.37 -10.15
CA ASP A 81 -1.96 13.07 -8.92
C ASP A 81 -0.54 13.65 -9.01
N ARG A 82 -0.44 14.98 -9.16
CA ARG A 82 0.84 15.71 -9.26
C ARG A 82 1.43 16.11 -7.91
N GLU A 83 0.69 15.92 -6.83
CA GLU A 83 1.14 16.27 -5.48
C GLU A 83 1.86 15.07 -4.84
N LEU A 84 1.68 13.88 -5.40
CA LEU A 84 2.35 12.67 -4.98
C LEU A 84 3.80 12.62 -5.50
N ASN A 85 4.75 12.53 -4.57
CA ASN A 85 6.18 12.52 -4.87
C ASN A 85 6.86 11.34 -4.16
N PRO A 86 7.78 10.61 -4.82
CA PRO A 86 8.48 9.50 -4.20
C PRO A 86 9.52 10.01 -3.20
N ILE A 87 9.55 9.40 -2.01
CA ILE A 87 10.66 9.54 -1.05
C ILE A 87 11.43 8.23 -1.05
N ARG A 88 12.69 8.27 -1.51
CA ARG A 88 13.54 7.08 -1.60
C ARG A 88 14.01 6.66 -0.21
N GLY A 89 13.55 5.50 0.24
CA GLY A 89 14.13 4.78 1.38
C GLY A 89 15.11 3.70 0.92
N GLN A 90 16.25 3.57 1.59
CA GLN A 90 17.19 2.46 1.37
C GLN A 90 17.49 1.81 2.71
N THR A 91 17.44 0.48 2.76
CA THR A 91 17.68 -0.31 3.98
C THR A 91 18.69 -1.41 3.72
N LEU A 92 19.33 -1.89 4.80
CA LEU A 92 20.16 -3.08 4.80
C LEU A 92 19.52 -4.11 5.73
N HIS A 93 19.35 -5.34 5.24
CA HIS A 93 18.88 -6.45 6.06
C HIS A 93 20.08 -7.23 6.60
N VAL A 94 20.20 -7.33 7.93
CA VAL A 94 21.28 -8.03 8.62
C VAL A 94 20.71 -9.04 9.61
N HIS A 95 21.44 -10.12 9.85
CA HIS A 95 21.12 -11.05 10.93
C HIS A 95 21.89 -10.65 12.20
N ALA A 96 21.23 -9.94 13.11
CA ALA A 96 21.83 -9.44 14.35
C ALA A 96 20.87 -9.61 15.56
N PRO A 97 20.58 -10.86 15.98
CA PRO A 97 19.56 -11.15 17.00
C PRO A 97 19.88 -10.59 18.40
N TYR A 98 21.12 -10.18 18.64
CA TYR A 98 21.58 -9.57 19.89
C TYR A 98 21.21 -8.09 20.02
N ILE A 99 20.80 -7.41 18.94
CA ILE A 99 20.32 -6.01 19.00
C ILE A 99 18.91 -6.00 19.61
N LYS A 100 18.74 -5.30 20.74
CA LYS A 100 17.46 -5.21 21.48
C LYS A 100 16.81 -3.83 21.46
N HIS A 101 17.58 -2.80 21.09
CA HIS A 101 17.12 -1.43 21.01
C HIS A 101 17.51 -0.86 19.64
N ALA A 102 16.56 -0.19 18.99
CA ALA A 102 16.80 0.57 17.77
C ALA A 102 16.76 2.06 18.11
N VAL A 103 17.62 2.84 17.46
CA VAL A 103 17.58 4.30 17.50
C VAL A 103 16.89 4.75 16.21
N GLN A 104 15.88 5.60 16.34
CA GLN A 104 15.10 6.13 15.23
C GLN A 104 15.23 7.65 15.17
#